data_AF-A0A640QIC4-F1
#
_entry.id   AF-A0A640QIC4-F1
#
_cell.length_a   1.000
_cell.length_b   1.000
_cell.length_c   1.000
_cell.angle_alpha   90.00
_cell.angle_beta   90.00
_cell.angle_gamma   90.00
#
_symmetry.space_group_name_H-M   'P 1'
#
loop_
_entity.id
_entity.type
_entity.pdbx_description
1 polymer ?
#
loop_
_entity_poly.entity_id
_entity_poly.type
_entity_poly.pdbx_seq_one_letter_code
_entity_poly.pdbx_strand_id
1 'polypeptide(L)'
;MSRKDLLNDITSTFQGLGFSENTNEKPMTYQRNVKYPSIFSDKRDYAHFVVHTPIRTIQVVVKYQESAGTAIEKLGYTVMDAARSAYDDYLVVCGGCELLKHDRAIEFLNSYRSSAPKLTAITVKDIVAFIGPDLGRYAA
;
A
#
# COMPACT_ATOMS: atom_id res chain seq x y z
N MET A 1 6.70 9.60 -14.88
CA MET A 1 5.89 8.44 -14.45
C MET A 1 4.48 8.98 -14.24
N SER A 2 3.44 8.19 -14.10
CA SER A 2 2.15 8.71 -13.67
C SER A 2 1.61 7.83 -12.54
N ARG A 3 0.58 8.30 -11.83
CA ARG A 3 -0.12 7.45 -10.86
C ARG A 3 -0.64 6.15 -11.52
N LYS A 4 -1.06 6.23 -12.79
CA LYS A 4 -1.53 5.07 -13.55
C LYS A 4 -0.38 4.10 -13.82
N ASP A 5 0.79 4.61 -14.20
CA ASP A 5 1.97 3.77 -14.43
C ASP A 5 2.39 3.09 -13.13
N LEU A 6 2.41 3.82 -12.01
CA LEU A 6 2.70 3.23 -10.70
C LEU A 6 1.72 2.10 -10.31
N LEU A 7 0.42 2.29 -10.56
CA LEU A 7 -0.58 1.24 -10.32
C LEU A 7 -0.39 0.02 -11.22
N ASN A 8 0.06 0.23 -12.46
CA ASN A 8 0.40 -0.85 -13.37
C ASN A 8 1.65 -1.59 -12.91
N ASP A 9 2.70 -0.88 -12.50
CA ASP A 9 3.94 -1.48 -12.00
C ASP A 9 3.68 -2.34 -10.76
N ILE A 10 2.85 -1.87 -9.83
CA ILE A 10 2.41 -2.64 -8.65
C ILE A 10 1.69 -3.92 -9.08
N THR A 11 0.77 -3.81 -10.04
CA THR A 11 0.03 -4.97 -10.56
C THR A 11 0.93 -5.97 -11.27
N SER A 12 1.84 -5.50 -12.13
CA SER A 12 2.83 -6.36 -12.78
C SER A 12 3.72 -7.04 -11.75
N THR A 13 4.06 -6.36 -10.65
CA THR A 13 4.82 -6.96 -9.54
C THR A 13 4.02 -8.07 -8.86
N PHE A 14 2.76 -7.84 -8.50
CA PHE A 14 1.91 -8.88 -7.90
C PHE A 14 1.72 -10.08 -8.82
N GLN A 15 1.47 -9.85 -10.11
CA GLN A 15 1.34 -10.92 -11.09
C GLN A 15 2.65 -11.68 -11.30
N GLY A 16 3.79 -10.99 -11.31
CA GLY A 16 5.12 -11.61 -11.36
C GLY A 16 5.44 -12.47 -10.12
N LEU A 17 4.83 -12.15 -8.96
CA LEU A 17 4.90 -12.95 -7.74
C LEU A 17 3.86 -14.09 -7.69
N GLY A 18 3.08 -14.29 -8.76
CA GLY A 18 2.09 -15.36 -8.86
C GLY A 18 0.71 -15.05 -8.29
N PHE A 19 0.45 -13.80 -7.87
CA PHE A 19 -0.90 -13.41 -7.44
C PHE A 19 -1.83 -13.21 -8.63
N SER A 20 -3.10 -13.61 -8.45
CA SER A 20 -4.16 -13.41 -9.44
C SER A 20 -5.22 -12.41 -8.95
N GLU A 21 -5.78 -11.62 -9.85
CA GLU A 21 -6.89 -10.73 -9.48
C GLU A 21 -8.16 -11.55 -9.23
N ASN A 22 -8.68 -11.52 -8.01
CA ASN A 22 -9.88 -12.26 -7.64
C ASN A 22 -10.53 -11.66 -6.38
N THR A 23 -11.86 -11.72 -6.30
CA THR A 23 -12.66 -11.23 -5.16
C THR A 23 -12.99 -12.31 -4.13
N ASN A 24 -12.46 -13.52 -4.27
CA ASN A 24 -12.78 -14.65 -3.39
C ASN A 24 -11.97 -14.69 -2.08
N GLU A 25 -11.12 -13.70 -1.83
CA GLU A 25 -10.30 -13.54 -0.61
C GLU A 25 -9.39 -14.75 -0.32
N LYS A 26 -9.09 -15.59 -1.32
CA LYS A 26 -8.20 -16.74 -1.14
C LYS A 26 -6.73 -16.32 -1.15
N PRO A 27 -5.84 -17.09 -0.51
CA PRO A 27 -4.40 -16.89 -0.65
C PRO A 27 -3.96 -16.83 -2.12
N MET A 28 -2.90 -16.08 -2.39
CA MET A 28 -2.36 -15.81 -3.73
C MET A 28 -3.35 -15.07 -4.64
N THR A 29 -4.18 -14.20 -4.06
CA THR A 29 -5.06 -13.30 -4.81
C THR A 29 -4.91 -11.84 -4.39
N TYR A 30 -5.29 -10.92 -5.25
CA TYR A 30 -5.48 -9.52 -4.90
C TYR A 30 -6.79 -8.97 -5.44
N GLN A 31 -7.31 -7.95 -4.78
CA GLN A 31 -8.46 -7.17 -5.19
C GLN A 31 -8.02 -5.74 -5.47
N ARG A 32 -8.73 -5.03 -6.35
CA ARG A 32 -8.52 -3.61 -6.65
C ARG A 32 -9.69 -2.76 -6.18
N ASN A 33 -9.41 -1.53 -5.76
CA ASN A 33 -10.41 -0.54 -5.38
C ASN A 33 -11.39 -1.06 -4.30
N VAL A 34 -10.86 -1.68 -3.25
CA VAL A 34 -11.67 -2.26 -2.18
C VAL A 34 -12.17 -1.17 -1.25
N LYS A 35 -13.49 -1.10 -1.08
CA LYS A 35 -14.17 -0.08 -0.28
C LYS A 35 -14.11 -0.42 1.21
N TYR A 36 -13.83 0.56 2.05
CA TYR A 36 -13.87 0.40 3.51
C TYR A 36 -14.45 1.65 4.23
N PRO A 37 -14.88 1.54 5.50
CA PRO A 37 -15.36 2.69 6.28
C PRO A 37 -14.28 3.76 6.42
N SER A 38 -14.59 5.00 6.07
CA SER A 38 -13.67 6.12 6.28
C SER A 38 -13.57 6.49 7.76
N ILE A 39 -12.54 7.27 8.10
CA ILE A 39 -12.46 7.97 9.40
C ILE A 39 -13.57 9.02 9.56
N PHE A 40 -14.17 9.48 8.46
CA PHE A 40 -15.33 10.36 8.45
C PHE A 40 -16.61 9.53 8.30
N SER A 41 -17.57 9.67 9.22
CA SER A 41 -18.76 8.81 9.37
C SER A 41 -19.58 8.62 8.10
N ASP A 42 -19.61 9.64 7.22
CA ASP A 42 -20.47 9.66 6.03
C ASP A 42 -19.70 9.38 4.74
N LYS A 43 -18.44 8.95 4.87
CA LYS A 43 -17.55 8.69 3.73
C LYS A 43 -17.07 7.25 3.71
N ARG A 44 -16.67 6.84 2.51
CA ARG A 44 -16.08 5.54 2.24
C ARG A 44 -14.79 5.77 1.50
N ASP A 45 -13.74 5.17 2.02
CA ASP A 45 -12.42 5.22 1.41
C ASP A 45 -12.19 3.93 0.61
N TYR A 46 -11.13 3.95 -0.18
CA TYR A 46 -10.80 2.87 -1.11
C TYR A 46 -9.33 2.51 -0.98
N ALA A 47 -9.08 1.22 -0.73
CA ALA A 47 -7.75 0.66 -0.81
C ALA A 47 -7.47 0.43 -2.29
N HIS A 48 -6.30 0.84 -2.77
CA HIS A 48 -5.95 0.59 -4.16
C HIS A 48 -5.85 -0.91 -4.40
N PHE A 49 -5.31 -1.64 -3.42
CA PHE A 49 -5.33 -3.09 -3.41
C PHE A 49 -5.59 -3.68 -2.03
N VAL A 50 -6.14 -4.89 -2.00
CA VAL A 50 -6.07 -5.80 -0.87
C VAL A 50 -5.42 -7.08 -1.37
N VAL A 51 -4.32 -7.49 -0.74
CA VAL A 51 -3.50 -8.63 -1.18
C VAL A 51 -3.59 -9.72 -0.13
N HIS A 52 -4.04 -10.90 -0.54
CA HIS A 52 -4.18 -12.07 0.31
C HIS A 52 -2.96 -12.96 0.12
N THR A 53 -1.96 -12.81 0.98
CA THR A 53 -0.78 -13.69 0.99
C THR A 53 -1.13 -15.03 1.68
N PRO A 54 -0.26 -16.04 1.63
CA PRO A 54 -0.44 -17.26 2.41
C PRO A 54 -0.48 -17.06 3.94
N ILE A 55 0.07 -15.96 4.46
CA ILE A 55 0.27 -15.75 5.91
C ILE A 55 -0.63 -14.63 6.46
N ARG A 56 -0.86 -13.59 5.66
CA ARG A 56 -1.54 -12.35 6.07
C ARG A 56 -2.27 -11.66 4.92
N THR A 57 -3.20 -10.78 5.26
CA THR A 57 -3.87 -9.89 4.32
C THR A 57 -3.33 -8.47 4.47
N ILE A 58 -2.91 -7.88 3.35
CA ILE A 58 -2.25 -6.58 3.30
C ILE A 58 -3.18 -5.59 2.59
N GLN A 59 -3.51 -4.48 3.25
CA GLN A 59 -4.12 -3.32 2.60
C GLN A 59 -3.03 -2.49 1.93
N VAL A 60 -3.16 -2.21 0.64
CA VAL A 60 -2.18 -1.42 -0.12
C VAL A 60 -2.80 -0.10 -0.56
N VAL A 61 -2.14 1.00 -0.19
CA VAL A 61 -2.53 2.35 -0.55
C VAL A 61 -1.40 3.05 -1.30
N VAL A 62 -1.72 3.65 -2.43
CA VAL A 62 -0.76 4.33 -3.30
C VAL A 62 -0.80 5.84 -3.05
N LYS A 63 0.36 6.44 -2.80
CA LYS A 63 0.54 7.89 -2.70
C LYS A 63 1.47 8.35 -3.82
N TYR A 64 1.00 9.32 -4.60
CA TYR A 64 1.69 9.81 -5.79
C TYR A 64 1.66 11.34 -5.85
N GLN A 65 2.80 11.98 -6.11
CA GLN A 65 2.85 13.42 -6.34
C GLN A 65 4.03 13.83 -7.24
N GLU A 66 3.73 14.57 -8.31
CA GLU A 66 4.73 15.12 -9.25
C GLU A 66 4.94 16.63 -9.12
N SER A 67 3.93 17.37 -8.64
CA SER A 67 4.02 18.83 -8.50
C SER A 67 4.35 19.22 -7.06
N ALA A 68 5.08 20.33 -6.90
CA ALA A 68 5.42 20.87 -5.58
C ALA A 68 4.14 21.31 -4.83
N GLY A 69 4.11 21.10 -3.51
CA GLY A 69 2.95 21.46 -2.66
C GLY A 69 2.92 20.72 -1.31
N THR A 70 1.83 20.85 -0.55
CA THR A 70 1.63 20.31 0.81
C THR A 70 1.43 18.79 0.84
N ALA A 71 2.45 18.04 0.44
CA ALA A 71 2.44 16.58 0.41
C ALA A 71 2.32 15.98 1.83
N ILE A 72 3.11 16.50 2.78
CA ILE A 72 3.31 15.90 4.11
C ILE A 72 2.04 15.96 4.97
N GLU A 73 1.31 17.08 4.97
CA GLU A 73 0.07 17.22 5.75
C GLU A 73 -0.98 16.18 5.33
N LYS A 74 -1.05 15.86 4.03
CA LYS A 74 -1.95 14.82 3.50
C LYS A 74 -1.50 13.41 3.85
N LEU A 75 -0.23 13.21 4.20
CA LEU A 75 0.27 11.93 4.71
C LEU A 75 -0.21 11.65 6.14
N GLY A 76 -0.48 12.69 6.95
CA GLY A 76 -1.02 12.53 8.31
C GLY A 76 -2.33 11.73 8.35
N TYR A 77 -3.25 11.96 7.40
CA TYR A 77 -4.46 11.15 7.28
C TYR A 77 -4.17 9.68 6.98
N THR A 78 -3.07 9.39 6.28
CA THR A 78 -2.66 8.02 5.96
C THR A 78 -2.23 7.27 7.22
N VAL A 79 -1.58 7.96 8.17
CA VAL A 79 -1.22 7.38 9.47
C VAL A 79 -2.47 7.05 10.29
N MET A 80 -3.43 7.98 10.35
CA MET A 80 -4.69 7.77 11.07
C MET A 80 -5.50 6.60 10.49
N ASP A 81 -5.49 6.48 9.17
CA ASP A 81 -6.18 5.41 8.46
C ASP A 81 -5.49 4.05 8.68
N ALA A 82 -4.16 4.02 8.60
CA ALA A 82 -3.37 2.82 8.89
C ALA A 82 -3.58 2.30 10.32
N ALA A 83 -3.67 3.19 11.30
CA ALA A 83 -3.95 2.85 12.70
C ALA A 83 -5.33 2.18 12.90
N ARG A 84 -6.28 2.39 11.97
CA ARG A 84 -7.64 1.86 12.02
C ARG A 84 -7.87 0.69 11.06
N SER A 85 -6.86 0.32 10.28
CA SER A 85 -7.00 -0.76 9.30
C SER A 85 -7.35 -2.09 9.98
N ALA A 86 -8.40 -2.73 9.44
CA ALA A 86 -8.87 -4.03 9.89
C ALA A 86 -8.01 -5.19 9.37
N TYR A 87 -7.13 -4.93 8.39
CA TYR A 87 -6.23 -5.93 7.81
C TYR A 87 -4.99 -6.12 8.68
N ASP A 88 -4.19 -7.15 8.39
CA ASP A 88 -3.01 -7.49 9.19
C ASP A 88 -1.90 -6.44 9.03
N ASP A 89 -1.71 -5.95 7.80
CA ASP A 89 -0.72 -4.94 7.45
C ASP A 89 -1.31 -3.84 6.56
N TYR A 90 -0.70 -2.65 6.65
CA TYR A 90 -1.05 -1.48 5.85
C TYR A 90 0.19 -0.95 5.12
N LEU A 91 0.25 -1.26 3.83
CA LEU A 91 1.37 -0.93 2.96
C LEU A 91 1.09 0.35 2.17
N VAL A 92 1.92 1.36 2.36
CA VAL A 92 1.89 2.58 1.54
C VAL A 92 2.97 2.50 0.48
N VAL A 93 2.57 2.49 -0.79
CA VAL A 93 3.50 2.56 -1.91
C VAL A 93 3.59 4.01 -2.39
N CYS A 94 4.76 4.61 -2.19
CA CYS A 94 5.05 5.99 -2.56
C CYS A 94 5.65 6.06 -3.98
N GLY A 95 5.24 7.06 -4.75
CA GLY A 95 5.85 7.40 -6.03
C GLY A 95 5.69 8.86 -6.42
N GLY A 96 6.30 9.23 -7.54
CA GLY A 96 6.38 10.62 -8.01
C GLY A 96 7.59 11.34 -7.42
N CYS A 97 8.19 12.23 -8.21
CA CYS A 97 9.48 12.87 -7.89
C CYS A 97 9.43 13.73 -6.63
N GLU A 98 8.32 14.44 -6.38
CA GLU A 98 8.20 15.32 -5.23
C GLU A 98 7.95 14.55 -3.93
N LEU A 99 7.17 13.47 -3.99
CA LEU A 99 6.92 12.64 -2.82
C LEU A 99 8.16 11.85 -2.40
N LEU A 100 8.93 11.36 -3.38
CA LEU A 100 10.17 10.62 -3.16
C LEU A 100 11.40 11.52 -2.98
N LYS A 101 11.23 12.85 -3.00
CA LYS A 101 12.33 13.79 -2.88
C LYS A 101 13.00 13.64 -1.51
N HIS A 102 14.25 13.16 -1.52
CA HIS A 102 15.03 12.85 -0.32
C HIS A 102 14.34 11.84 0.61
N ASP A 103 13.52 10.93 0.08
CA ASP A 103 12.80 9.89 0.84
C ASP A 103 11.90 10.39 1.98
N ARG A 104 11.62 11.70 2.03
CA ARG A 104 10.94 12.36 3.16
C ARG A 104 9.57 11.77 3.45
N ALA A 105 8.80 11.39 2.43
CA ALA A 105 7.48 10.80 2.63
C ALA A 105 7.55 9.42 3.28
N ILE A 106 8.53 8.61 2.87
CA ILE A 106 8.74 7.26 3.39
C ILE A 106 9.22 7.35 4.83
N GLU A 107 10.24 8.18 5.10
CA GLU A 107 10.75 8.43 6.46
C GLU A 107 9.65 8.99 7.38
N PHE A 108 8.90 9.99 6.91
CA PHE A 108 7.78 10.56 7.64
C PHE A 108 6.79 9.47 8.04
N LEU A 109 6.25 8.71 7.08
CA LEU A 109 5.25 7.68 7.37
C LEU A 109 5.80 6.60 8.31
N ASN A 110 7.01 6.11 8.06
CA ASN A 110 7.61 5.05 8.88
C ASN A 110 7.97 5.53 10.30
N SER A 111 8.20 6.83 10.52
CA SER A 111 8.38 7.39 11.86
C SER A 111 7.15 7.26 12.77
N TYR A 112 5.95 7.07 12.19
CA TYR A 112 4.70 6.87 12.92
C TYR A 112 4.36 5.41 13.24
N ARG A 113 5.27 4.46 12.97
CA ARG A 113 5.05 3.02 13.29
C ARG A 113 4.73 2.77 14.77
N SER A 114 5.20 3.60 15.69
CA SER A 114 4.82 3.51 17.10
C SER A 114 3.32 3.73 17.33
N SER A 115 2.70 4.65 16.56
CA SER A 115 1.27 4.98 16.61
C SER A 115 0.40 4.17 15.64
N ALA A 116 1.00 3.65 14.56
CA ALA A 116 0.36 2.81 13.56
C ALA A 116 1.25 1.59 13.26
N PRO A 117 1.26 0.55 14.12
CA PRO A 117 2.23 -0.56 14.02
C PRO A 117 2.18 -1.35 12.72
N LYS A 118 1.01 -1.39 12.08
CA LYS A 118 0.77 -2.07 10.80
C LYS A 118 1.27 -1.26 9.59
N LEU A 119 1.64 0.00 9.79
CA LEU A 119 2.04 0.90 8.70
C LEU A 119 3.45 0.58 8.22
N THR A 120 3.59 0.39 6.92
CA THR A 120 4.88 0.33 6.24
C THR A 120 4.83 1.16 4.97
N ALA A 121 5.71 2.14 4.83
CA ALA A 121 5.86 2.93 3.61
C ALA A 121 7.11 2.49 2.84
N ILE A 122 6.96 2.28 1.54
CA ILE A 122 8.02 1.81 0.64
C ILE A 122 7.86 2.37 -0.79
N THR A 123 8.83 2.10 -1.66
CA THR A 123 8.67 2.28 -3.11
C THR A 123 8.15 1.00 -3.77
N VAL A 124 7.71 1.09 -5.03
CA VAL A 124 7.28 -0.10 -5.80
C VAL A 124 8.38 -1.16 -5.92
N LYS A 125 9.66 -0.76 -5.90
CA LYS A 125 10.80 -1.67 -6.04
C LYS A 125 10.97 -2.59 -4.84
N ASP A 126 10.47 -2.19 -3.67
CA ASP A 126 10.66 -2.92 -2.42
C ASP A 126 9.49 -3.88 -2.12
N ILE A 127 8.46 -3.92 -2.97
CA ILE A 127 7.29 -4.79 -2.79
C ILE A 127 7.72 -6.26 -2.73
N VAL A 128 8.64 -6.67 -3.60
CA VAL A 128 9.15 -8.05 -3.63
C VAL A 128 9.84 -8.39 -2.31
N ALA A 129 10.64 -7.48 -1.76
CA ALA A 129 11.29 -7.70 -0.47
C ALA A 129 10.29 -7.73 0.70
N PHE A 130 9.22 -6.94 0.63
CA PHE A 130 8.18 -6.89 1.66
C PHE A 130 7.29 -8.14 1.69
N ILE A 131 6.85 -8.61 0.52
CA ILE A 131 5.92 -9.75 0.38
C ILE A 131 6.63 -11.09 0.25
N GLY A 132 7.84 -11.12 -0.30
CA GLY A 132 8.61 -12.34 -0.55
C GLY A 132 8.67 -13.32 0.63
N PRO A 133 8.89 -12.87 1.88
CA PRO A 133 8.86 -13.73 3.06
C PRO A 133 7.51 -14.46 3.27
N ASP A 134 6.40 -13.86 2.85
CA ASP A 134 5.06 -14.43 3.00
C ASP A 134 4.79 -15.57 1.99
N LEU A 135 5.59 -15.62 0.91
CA LEU A 135 5.40 -16.60 -0.16
C LEU A 135 5.99 -17.96 0.20
N GLY A 136 7.04 -18.03 1.03
CA GLY A 136 7.66 -19.31 1.40
C GLY A 136 7.96 -20.20 0.18
N ARG A 137 7.34 -21.39 0.11
CA ARG A 137 7.45 -22.33 -1.04
C ARG A 137 6.55 -21.99 -2.24
N TYR A 138 5.69 -20.97 -2.12
CA TYR A 138 4.82 -20.46 -3.17
C TYR A 138 5.46 -19.37 -4.02
N ALA A 139 6.73 -19.01 -3.75
CA ALA A 139 7.52 -18.18 -4.64
C ALA A 139 7.72 -18.92 -5.97
N ALA A 140 7.26 -18.30 -7.07
CA ALA A 140 7.41 -18.83 -8.43
C ALA A 140 8.87 -18.82 -8.90
#